data_AF-A0A937M6J6-F1
#
_entry.id   AF-A0A937M6J6-F1
#
_cell.length_a   1.000
_cell.length_b   1.000
_cell.length_c   1.000
_cell.angle_alpha   90.00
_cell.angle_beta   90.00
_cell.angle_gamma   90.00
#
_symmetry.space_group_name_H-M   'P 1'
#
loop_
_entity.id
_entity.type
_entity.pdbx_description
1 polymer ?
#
loop_
_entity_poly.entity_id
_entity_poly.type
_entity_poly.pdbx_seq_one_letter_code
_entity_poly.pdbx_strand_id
1 'polypeptide(L)'
;MSLKVIELNDNALRVGDESGILVESPGFALAGNKQLQLGEIAKQQARLQPTNSYNKYLHELSLDPISHAVGIRHAADIAYAHLLHLAEEGGVDADMIFAVPGNFTHQQLAILLGLAKSSPFNTIGMVDSALGAAYWAGYAESIIYAEMQLHQVVLTKIIARDNQLTREAVIQVPSVGSQNFMDLMMQLATGLFIQQCRFNPQHDAESEQQLYNALPDWLRQNDTDQNSLMLELKANTAVHTAKMPRESLINNLSRHYKSIGQQIAELAVAGQSKILLSPEFAELPGLYSFLSQSFDLELLPVDAISSAILQNRDSIMKGEGHIQLITSLPKAEAKSTAHKHSLKKSNEGVQQRATHVLIGSTAIPLGSIELPEKLGRIEASKGGFYVDSGEQEFLLNQKKRSGRHELSLGDLIQAAQGSETIRLIQVSNG
;
A
#
# COMPACT_ATOMS: atom_id res chain seq x y z
N MET A 1 -14.22 -19.32 11.52
CA MET A 1 -13.55 -18.00 11.60
C MET A 1 -12.33 -18.07 10.71
N SER A 2 -12.09 -17.07 9.86
CA SER A 2 -10.87 -16.98 9.05
C SER A 2 -9.69 -16.58 9.94
N LEU A 3 -8.52 -17.21 9.71
CA LEU A 3 -7.26 -16.80 10.32
C LEU A 3 -6.90 -15.41 9.83
N LYS A 4 -6.45 -14.52 10.74
CA LYS A 4 -6.07 -13.14 10.40
C LYS A 4 -4.58 -12.91 10.61
N VAL A 5 -4.04 -11.99 9.81
CA VAL A 5 -2.67 -11.50 9.94
C VAL A 5 -2.71 -10.03 10.34
N ILE A 6 -1.94 -9.66 11.36
CA ILE A 6 -1.69 -8.25 11.70
C ILE A 6 -0.27 -7.89 11.26
N GLU A 7 -0.14 -6.96 10.33
CA GLU A 7 1.14 -6.45 9.83
C GLU A 7 1.53 -5.17 10.57
N LEU A 8 2.72 -5.16 11.18
CA LEU A 8 3.20 -4.07 12.04
C LEU A 8 4.20 -3.14 11.32
N ASN A 9 3.80 -2.58 10.18
CA ASN A 9 4.49 -1.45 9.57
C ASN A 9 3.85 -0.15 10.07
N ASP A 10 4.62 0.72 10.73
CA ASP A 10 4.08 1.96 11.30
C ASP A 10 3.59 2.97 10.24
N ASN A 11 4.02 2.84 8.98
CA ASN A 11 3.48 3.65 7.89
C ASN A 11 2.05 3.24 7.52
N ALA A 12 1.76 1.93 7.57
CA ALA A 12 0.47 1.33 7.27
C ALA A 12 0.31 0.01 8.05
N LEU A 13 -0.37 0.07 9.19
CA LEU A 13 -0.73 -1.10 9.98
C LEU A 13 -1.91 -1.78 9.32
N ARG A 14 -1.81 -3.09 9.08
CA ARG A 14 -2.83 -3.82 8.33
C ARG A 14 -3.38 -5.01 9.09
N VAL A 15 -4.66 -5.27 8.90
CA VAL A 15 -5.30 -6.54 9.23
C VAL A 15 -5.76 -7.17 7.93
N GLY A 16 -5.36 -8.39 7.64
CA GLY A 16 -5.77 -9.12 6.43
C GLY A 16 -6.20 -10.55 6.71
N ASP A 17 -7.02 -11.09 5.82
CA ASP A 17 -7.40 -12.50 5.78
C ASP A 17 -7.41 -13.04 4.33
N GLU A 18 -7.98 -14.22 4.09
CA GLU A 18 -8.03 -14.84 2.75
C GLU A 18 -8.80 -14.01 1.71
N SER A 19 -9.59 -13.01 2.14
CA SER A 19 -10.31 -12.09 1.26
C SER A 19 -9.54 -10.82 0.89
N GLY A 20 -8.38 -10.58 1.52
CA GLY A 20 -7.55 -9.40 1.32
C GLY A 20 -7.37 -8.57 2.60
N ILE A 21 -7.09 -7.27 2.42
CA ILE A 21 -6.97 -6.33 3.54
C ILE A 21 -8.35 -5.93 4.07
N LEU A 22 -8.57 -6.14 5.37
CA LEU A 22 -9.79 -5.78 6.09
C LEU A 22 -9.70 -4.37 6.68
N VAL A 23 -8.53 -4.01 7.22
CA VAL A 23 -8.27 -2.72 7.86
C VAL A 23 -6.87 -2.25 7.51
N GLU A 24 -6.74 -0.95 7.28
CA GLU A 24 -5.47 -0.25 7.18
C GLU A 24 -5.52 1.00 8.07
N SER A 25 -4.46 1.25 8.85
CA SER A 25 -4.36 2.41 9.73
C SER A 25 -2.92 2.92 9.83
N PRO A 26 -2.63 4.21 9.62
CA PRO A 26 -1.29 4.74 9.78
C PRO A 26 -0.91 4.82 11.27
N GLY A 27 0.37 4.68 11.60
CA GLY A 27 0.91 4.67 12.97
C GLY A 27 0.88 6.02 13.69
N PHE A 28 -0.27 6.69 13.73
CA PHE A 28 -0.50 7.97 14.40
C PHE A 28 -1.43 7.80 15.59
N ALA A 29 -1.18 8.59 16.63
CA ALA A 29 -2.01 8.69 17.81
C ALA A 29 -2.07 10.14 18.29
N LEU A 30 -3.23 10.57 18.76
CA LEU A 30 -3.45 11.91 19.31
C LEU A 30 -4.06 11.81 20.70
N ALA A 31 -3.32 12.26 21.71
CA ALA A 31 -3.77 12.30 23.09
C ALA A 31 -4.76 13.46 23.31
N GLY A 32 -6.06 13.16 23.25
CA GLY A 32 -7.11 14.12 23.57
C GLY A 32 -7.36 14.22 25.09
N ASN A 33 -8.19 15.19 25.49
CA ASN A 33 -8.55 15.43 26.90
C ASN A 33 -9.27 14.26 27.61
N LYS A 34 -9.75 13.25 26.86
CA LYS A 34 -10.51 12.11 27.41
C LYS A 34 -10.24 10.76 26.75
N GLN A 35 -9.86 10.73 25.48
CA GLN A 35 -9.63 9.50 24.71
C GLN A 35 -8.48 9.69 23.72
N LEU A 36 -7.77 8.60 23.44
CA LEU A 36 -6.74 8.52 22.43
C LEU A 36 -7.41 8.35 21.05
N GLN A 37 -7.18 9.28 20.14
CA GLN A 37 -7.53 9.08 18.73
C GLN A 37 -6.38 8.38 18.02
N LEU A 38 -6.69 7.49 17.09
CA LEU A 38 -5.72 6.63 16.41
C LEU A 38 -5.89 6.73 14.90
N GLY A 39 -4.85 6.34 14.17
CA GLY A 39 -4.93 6.19 12.72
C GLY A 39 -5.11 7.51 11.98
N GLU A 40 -5.93 7.47 10.94
CA GLU A 40 -6.10 8.57 10.00
C GLU A 40 -6.65 9.85 10.67
N ILE A 41 -7.59 9.70 11.62
CA ILE A 41 -8.14 10.84 12.38
C ILE A 41 -7.05 11.55 13.18
N ALA A 42 -6.11 10.80 13.77
CA ALA A 42 -4.98 11.36 14.50
C ALA A 42 -3.98 12.03 13.55
N LYS A 43 -3.68 11.41 12.41
CA LYS A 43 -2.80 11.96 11.37
C LYS A 43 -3.31 13.30 10.82
N GLN A 44 -4.62 13.41 10.60
CA GLN A 44 -5.28 14.63 10.08
C GLN A 44 -5.33 15.78 11.09
N GLN A 45 -4.93 15.56 12.34
CA GLN A 45 -4.86 16.58 13.39
C GLN A 45 -3.46 16.75 13.99
N ALA A 46 -2.47 15.97 13.52
CA ALA A 46 -1.15 15.87 14.11
C ALA A 46 -0.43 17.22 14.23
N ARG A 47 -0.57 18.10 13.22
CA ARG A 47 0.04 19.44 13.17
C ARG A 47 -0.78 20.51 13.87
N LEU A 48 -2.08 20.29 14.07
CA LEU A 48 -2.92 21.14 14.92
C LEU A 48 -2.53 21.03 16.40
N GLN A 49 -2.10 19.83 16.81
CA GLN A 49 -1.82 19.50 18.20
C GLN A 49 -0.48 18.74 18.34
N PRO A 50 0.65 19.35 17.96
CA PRO A 50 1.94 18.65 17.85
C PRO A 50 2.46 18.11 19.18
N THR A 51 2.16 18.79 20.30
CA THR A 51 2.57 18.34 21.64
C THR A 51 1.79 17.12 22.14
N ASN A 52 0.64 16.83 21.52
CA ASN A 52 -0.23 15.72 21.89
C ASN A 52 -0.22 14.62 20.82
N SER A 53 0.56 14.78 19.75
CA SER A 53 0.64 13.85 18.63
C SER A 53 1.83 12.91 18.78
N TYR A 54 1.61 11.63 18.55
CA TYR A 54 2.59 10.57 18.67
C TYR A 54 2.57 9.71 17.42
N ASN A 55 3.71 9.60 16.75
CA ASN A 55 3.86 8.75 15.56
C ASN A 55 5.15 7.90 15.57
N LYS A 56 5.83 7.84 16.72
CA LYS A 56 7.06 7.06 16.93
C LYS A 56 6.88 5.87 17.87
N TYR A 57 5.69 5.66 18.41
CA TYR A 57 5.45 4.70 19.50
C TYR A 57 5.68 3.23 19.09
N LEU A 58 5.63 2.90 17.80
CA LEU A 58 6.04 1.58 17.30
C LEU A 58 7.54 1.52 17.00
N HIS A 59 8.09 2.55 16.34
CA HIS A 59 9.52 2.68 16.07
C HIS A 59 10.37 2.63 17.36
N GLU A 60 9.92 3.33 18.40
CA GLU A 60 10.55 3.46 19.72
C GLU A 60 9.77 2.67 20.79
N LEU A 61 9.14 1.56 20.41
CA LEU A 61 8.31 0.75 21.31
C LEU A 61 9.07 0.38 22.59
N SER A 62 8.58 0.90 23.71
CA SER A 62 9.25 0.83 25.01
C SER A 62 8.25 0.92 26.16
N LEU A 63 8.71 0.55 27.35
CA LEU A 63 8.04 0.76 28.63
C LEU A 63 8.65 1.96 29.39
N ASP A 64 9.43 2.79 28.70
CA ASP A 64 9.98 4.00 29.28
C ASP A 64 8.90 5.07 29.40
N PRO A 65 8.89 5.86 30.50
CA PRO A 65 7.82 6.82 30.74
C PRO A 65 7.83 7.95 29.72
N ILE A 66 6.67 8.23 29.12
CA ILE A 66 6.45 9.41 28.29
C ILE A 66 6.11 10.59 29.21
N SER A 67 6.86 11.68 29.04
CA SER A 67 6.59 12.93 29.77
C SER A 67 5.40 13.67 29.14
N HIS A 68 4.57 14.32 29.97
CA HIS A 68 3.55 15.28 29.56
C HIS A 68 2.29 14.75 28.83
N ALA A 69 1.99 13.45 28.92
CA ALA A 69 0.76 12.88 28.34
C ALA A 69 -0.24 12.47 29.42
N VAL A 70 -1.43 13.07 29.48
CA VAL A 70 -2.47 12.66 30.44
C VAL A 70 -3.03 11.30 30.02
N GLY A 71 -2.90 10.28 30.86
CA GLY A 71 -3.46 8.96 30.62
C GLY A 71 -2.62 8.03 29.73
N ILE A 72 -1.45 8.47 29.28
CA ILE A 72 -0.50 7.65 28.52
C ILE A 72 0.81 7.61 29.30
N ARG A 73 1.23 6.40 29.72
CA ARG A 73 2.45 6.25 30.51
C ARG A 73 3.63 5.90 29.63
N HIS A 74 3.43 5.08 28.59
CA HIS A 74 4.51 4.57 27.75
C HIS A 74 4.10 4.48 26.28
N ALA A 75 5.07 4.34 25.38
CA ALA A 75 4.79 4.04 23.97
C ALA A 75 3.99 2.74 23.81
N ALA A 76 4.22 1.75 24.68
CA ALA A 76 3.46 0.52 24.74
C ALA A 76 1.96 0.71 25.04
N ASP A 77 1.57 1.73 25.81
CA ASP A 77 0.14 2.01 26.07
C ASP A 77 -0.57 2.46 24.77
N ILE A 78 0.10 3.28 23.95
CA ILE A 78 -0.40 3.70 22.63
C ILE A 78 -0.44 2.51 21.66
N ALA A 79 0.64 1.73 21.60
CA ALA A 79 0.71 0.55 20.73
C ALA A 79 -0.40 -0.46 21.08
N TYR A 80 -0.66 -0.69 22.37
CA TYR A 80 -1.73 -1.56 22.84
C TYR A 80 -3.12 -1.03 22.42
N ALA A 81 -3.38 0.25 22.65
CA ALA A 81 -4.64 0.87 22.21
C ALA A 81 -4.85 0.73 20.70
N HIS A 82 -3.78 0.88 19.90
CA HIS A 82 -3.87 0.71 18.46
C HIS A 82 -4.08 -0.75 18.04
N LEU A 83 -3.44 -1.71 18.70
CA LEU A 83 -3.70 -3.14 18.49
C LEU A 83 -5.16 -3.51 18.79
N LEU A 84 -5.75 -2.95 19.85
CA LEU A 84 -7.17 -3.15 20.16
C LEU A 84 -8.07 -2.53 19.09
N HIS A 85 -7.76 -1.32 18.63
CA HIS A 85 -8.51 -0.67 17.55
C HIS A 85 -8.47 -1.48 16.25
N LEU A 86 -7.29 -1.98 15.85
CA LEU A 86 -7.13 -2.87 14.69
C LEU A 86 -7.91 -4.17 14.87
N ALA A 87 -7.90 -4.74 16.07
CA ALA A 87 -8.64 -5.96 16.37
C ALA A 87 -10.15 -5.76 16.30
N GLU A 88 -10.66 -4.65 16.80
CA GLU A 88 -12.09 -4.30 16.74
C GLU A 88 -12.53 -4.09 15.28
N GLU A 89 -11.88 -3.18 14.54
CA GLU A 89 -12.22 -2.87 13.15
C GLU A 89 -12.02 -4.07 12.22
N GLY A 90 -10.97 -4.86 12.47
CA GLY A 90 -10.61 -6.02 11.67
C GLY A 90 -11.31 -7.31 12.09
N GLY A 91 -12.13 -7.27 13.15
CA GLY A 91 -12.81 -8.44 13.71
C GLY A 91 -11.85 -9.55 14.16
N VAL A 92 -10.71 -9.20 14.75
CA VAL A 92 -9.70 -10.13 15.27
C VAL A 92 -10.08 -10.55 16.70
N ASP A 93 -10.79 -11.66 16.84
CA ASP A 93 -11.34 -12.18 18.10
C ASP A 93 -10.93 -13.63 18.43
N ALA A 94 -9.99 -14.18 17.64
CA ALA A 94 -9.56 -15.58 17.74
C ALA A 94 -8.05 -15.70 17.42
N ASP A 95 -7.64 -16.81 16.82
CA ASP A 95 -6.25 -17.05 16.42
C ASP A 95 -5.79 -16.08 15.33
N MET A 96 -4.58 -15.55 15.48
CA MET A 96 -3.96 -14.63 14.53
C MET A 96 -2.43 -14.78 14.46
N ILE A 97 -1.82 -14.30 13.36
CA ILE A 97 -0.37 -14.28 13.15
C ILE A 97 0.14 -12.83 13.01
N PHE A 98 1.20 -12.47 13.73
CA PHE A 98 1.88 -11.19 13.48
C PHE A 98 2.86 -11.30 12.32
N ALA A 99 2.82 -10.33 11.40
CA ALA A 99 3.92 -10.00 10.51
C ALA A 99 4.65 -8.78 11.07
N VAL A 100 5.92 -8.93 11.41
CA VAL A 100 6.71 -7.85 12.02
C VAL A 100 7.92 -7.50 11.16
N PRO A 101 8.27 -6.22 11.03
CA PRO A 101 9.50 -5.81 10.37
C PRO A 101 10.74 -6.43 11.01
N GLY A 102 11.72 -6.78 10.18
CA GLY A 102 12.96 -7.42 10.63
C GLY A 102 13.82 -6.60 11.60
N ASN A 103 13.53 -5.30 11.76
CA ASN A 103 14.24 -4.38 12.65
C ASN A 103 13.66 -4.30 14.08
N PHE A 104 12.56 -5.02 14.39
CA PHE A 104 12.09 -5.14 15.76
C PHE A 104 13.14 -5.85 16.63
N THR A 105 13.52 -5.19 17.72
CA THR A 105 14.49 -5.76 18.69
C THR A 105 13.85 -6.86 19.53
N HIS A 106 14.66 -7.72 20.15
CA HIS A 106 14.16 -8.74 21.08
C HIS A 106 13.31 -8.13 22.21
N GLN A 107 13.67 -6.94 22.70
CA GLN A 107 12.90 -6.22 23.71
C GLN A 107 11.54 -5.77 23.17
N GLN A 108 11.50 -5.21 21.97
CA GLN A 108 10.24 -4.78 21.32
C GLN A 108 9.32 -5.98 21.05
N LEU A 109 9.87 -7.11 20.59
CA LEU A 109 9.10 -8.35 20.40
C LEU A 109 8.54 -8.88 21.72
N ALA A 110 9.31 -8.81 22.81
CA ALA A 110 8.84 -9.21 24.14
C ALA A 110 7.71 -8.30 24.65
N ILE A 111 7.82 -6.98 24.44
CA ILE A 111 6.74 -6.03 24.76
C ILE A 111 5.50 -6.35 23.94
N LEU A 112 5.64 -6.49 22.61
CA LEU A 112 4.54 -6.81 21.70
C LEU A 112 3.79 -8.10 22.11
N LEU A 113 4.52 -9.17 22.42
CA LEU A 113 3.91 -10.41 22.92
C LEU A 113 3.24 -10.24 24.28
N GLY A 114 3.78 -9.38 25.15
CA GLY A 114 3.14 -8.99 26.40
C GLY A 114 1.82 -8.24 26.19
N LEU A 115 1.77 -7.32 25.22
CA LEU A 115 0.56 -6.61 24.83
C LEU A 115 -0.48 -7.57 24.24
N ALA A 116 -0.07 -8.45 23.34
CA ALA A 116 -0.94 -9.45 22.70
C ALA A 116 -1.59 -10.41 23.70
N LYS A 117 -0.91 -10.80 24.77
CA LYS A 117 -1.49 -11.60 25.87
C LYS A 117 -2.66 -10.91 26.59
N SER A 118 -2.76 -9.59 26.49
CA SER A 118 -3.82 -8.78 27.09
C SER A 118 -4.89 -8.38 26.06
N SER A 119 -4.84 -8.90 24.84
CA SER A 119 -5.75 -8.56 23.74
C SER A 119 -6.88 -9.59 23.59
N PRO A 120 -7.98 -9.29 22.86
CA PRO A 120 -9.09 -10.21 22.66
C PRO A 120 -8.79 -11.38 21.70
N PHE A 121 -7.57 -11.47 21.18
CA PHE A 121 -7.13 -12.46 20.20
C PHE A 121 -6.01 -13.33 20.76
N ASN A 122 -5.79 -14.49 20.14
CA ASN A 122 -4.72 -15.41 20.47
C ASN A 122 -3.65 -15.38 19.39
N THR A 123 -2.45 -14.89 19.73
CA THR A 123 -1.32 -14.93 18.78
C THR A 123 -0.79 -16.36 18.69
N ILE A 124 -0.86 -16.96 17.50
CA ILE A 124 -0.39 -18.33 17.24
C ILE A 124 0.89 -18.39 16.39
N GLY A 125 1.37 -17.23 15.93
CA GLY A 125 2.58 -17.14 15.13
C GLY A 125 3.11 -15.72 15.01
N MET A 126 4.40 -15.60 14.73
CA MET A 126 5.08 -14.33 14.46
C MET A 126 6.13 -14.54 13.38
N VAL A 127 6.12 -13.73 12.34
CA VAL A 127 6.94 -13.92 11.13
C VAL A 127 7.57 -12.60 10.74
N ASP A 128 8.80 -12.65 10.25
CA ASP A 128 9.41 -11.49 9.58
C ASP A 128 8.62 -11.14 8.31
N SER A 129 8.09 -9.93 8.23
CA SER A 129 7.24 -9.45 7.12
C SER A 129 7.92 -9.63 5.76
N ALA A 130 9.25 -9.52 5.72
CA ALA A 130 10.04 -9.65 4.50
C ALA A 130 10.04 -11.06 3.91
N LEU A 131 9.76 -12.11 4.70
CA LEU A 131 9.59 -13.47 4.18
C LEU A 131 8.27 -13.62 3.43
N GLY A 132 7.21 -12.98 3.92
CA GLY A 132 5.93 -12.89 3.21
C GLY A 132 6.09 -12.14 1.88
N ALA A 133 6.85 -11.05 1.88
CA ALA A 133 7.21 -10.33 0.65
C ALA A 133 8.02 -11.21 -0.32
N ALA A 134 9.09 -11.86 0.17
CA ALA A 134 9.98 -12.69 -0.64
C ALA A 134 9.31 -13.89 -1.31
N TYR A 135 8.13 -14.31 -0.82
CA TYR A 135 7.29 -15.33 -1.45
C TYR A 135 6.99 -15.02 -2.92
N TRP A 136 6.85 -13.73 -3.26
CA TRP A 136 6.52 -13.24 -4.60
C TRP A 136 7.74 -13.05 -5.52
N ALA A 137 8.96 -13.30 -5.03
CA ALA A 137 10.17 -13.09 -5.80
C ALA A 137 10.38 -14.10 -6.96
N GLY A 138 9.50 -15.09 -7.11
CA GLY A 138 9.61 -16.14 -8.12
C GLY A 138 10.86 -16.99 -7.93
N TYR A 139 11.70 -17.08 -8.97
CA TYR A 139 12.90 -17.92 -8.95
C TYR A 139 14.15 -17.23 -8.38
N ALA A 140 14.07 -15.96 -7.96
CA ALA A 140 15.22 -15.26 -7.40
C ALA A 140 15.83 -16.01 -6.19
N GLU A 141 17.16 -16.03 -6.13
CA GLU A 141 17.94 -16.63 -5.03
C GLU A 141 18.48 -15.58 -4.05
N SER A 142 18.65 -14.34 -4.51
CA SER A 142 18.99 -13.18 -3.69
C SER A 142 17.87 -12.17 -3.82
N ILE A 143 17.25 -11.81 -2.71
CA ILE A 143 16.09 -10.94 -2.66
C ILE A 143 16.35 -9.86 -1.62
N ILE A 144 16.00 -8.62 -1.94
CA ILE A 144 15.99 -7.53 -0.96
C ILE A 144 14.58 -6.98 -0.93
N TYR A 145 13.93 -7.05 0.23
CA TYR A 145 12.68 -6.36 0.46
C TYR A 145 12.97 -5.00 1.08
N ALA A 146 12.53 -3.94 0.42
CA ALA A 146 12.54 -2.58 0.94
C ALA A 146 11.14 -2.25 1.47
N GLU A 147 11.05 -2.04 2.77
CA GLU A 147 9.83 -1.69 3.49
C GLU A 147 9.88 -0.21 3.91
N MET A 148 8.90 0.58 3.47
CA MET A 148 8.77 1.99 3.88
C MET A 148 8.08 2.08 5.24
N GLN A 149 8.78 2.63 6.23
CA GLN A 149 8.25 2.98 7.56
C GLN A 149 8.06 4.50 7.65
N LEU A 150 7.43 4.99 8.73
CA LEU A 150 7.21 6.43 8.93
C LEU A 150 8.52 7.22 8.96
N HIS A 151 9.55 6.68 9.62
CA HIS A 151 10.78 7.43 9.94
C HIS A 151 12.05 6.88 9.25
N GLN A 152 11.93 5.77 8.53
CA GLN A 152 13.04 5.11 7.85
C GLN A 152 12.55 4.18 6.73
N VAL A 153 13.51 3.66 5.96
CA VAL A 153 13.29 2.47 5.13
C VAL A 153 14.04 1.31 5.76
N VAL A 154 13.41 0.14 5.83
CA VAL A 154 14.06 -1.10 6.29
C VAL A 154 14.35 -1.97 5.08
N LEU A 155 15.61 -2.37 4.92
CA LEU A 155 16.06 -3.28 3.88
C LEU A 155 16.34 -4.64 4.51
N THR A 156 15.57 -5.65 4.13
CA THR A 156 15.78 -7.03 4.57
C THR A 156 16.30 -7.86 3.41
N LYS A 157 17.47 -8.45 3.57
CA LYS A 157 18.06 -9.37 2.59
C LYS A 157 17.62 -10.80 2.90
N ILE A 158 17.08 -11.47 1.90
CA ILE A 158 16.60 -12.85 1.95
C ILE A 158 17.37 -13.67 0.92
N ILE A 159 17.83 -14.86 1.33
CA ILE A 159 18.43 -15.85 0.45
C ILE A 159 17.46 -17.01 0.27
N ALA A 160 17.25 -17.42 -0.98
CA ALA A 160 16.45 -18.58 -1.32
C ALA A 160 17.38 -19.75 -1.68
N ARG A 161 17.44 -20.78 -0.83
CA ARG A 161 18.25 -22.01 -1.03
C ARG A 161 17.50 -23.21 -0.49
N ASP A 162 17.69 -24.38 -1.10
CA ASP A 162 17.10 -25.65 -0.64
C ASP A 162 15.60 -25.58 -0.36
N ASN A 163 14.86 -24.88 -1.23
CA ASN A 163 13.43 -24.62 -1.09
C ASN A 163 13.03 -23.89 0.21
N GLN A 164 13.93 -23.07 0.75
CA GLN A 164 13.71 -22.22 1.92
C GLN A 164 14.08 -20.77 1.60
N LEU A 165 13.23 -19.84 2.02
CA LEU A 165 13.51 -18.43 2.12
C LEU A 165 14.08 -18.19 3.53
N THR A 166 15.27 -17.60 3.63
CA THR A 166 15.91 -17.32 4.92
C THR A 166 16.40 -15.89 4.97
N ARG A 167 16.04 -15.19 6.05
CA ARG A 167 16.56 -13.85 6.32
C ARG A 167 18.06 -13.90 6.61
N GLU A 168 18.85 -13.19 5.80
CA GLU A 168 20.31 -13.10 5.94
C GLU A 168 20.71 -11.85 6.73
N ALA A 169 20.14 -10.69 6.39
CA ALA A 169 20.50 -9.42 6.99
C ALA A 169 19.31 -8.45 7.04
N VAL A 170 19.37 -7.50 7.97
CA VAL A 170 18.43 -6.38 8.07
C VAL A 170 19.25 -5.11 8.26
N ILE A 171 19.00 -4.10 7.43
CA ILE A 171 19.63 -2.78 7.51
C ILE A 171 18.54 -1.72 7.57
N GLN A 172 18.76 -0.71 8.42
CA GLN A 172 17.89 0.46 8.52
C GLN A 172 18.53 1.62 7.77
N VAL A 173 17.76 2.26 6.88
CA VAL A 173 18.15 3.49 6.19
C VAL A 173 17.40 4.65 6.88
N PRO A 174 18.04 5.34 7.83
CA PRO A 174 17.38 6.40 8.58
C PRO A 174 17.16 7.63 7.69
N SER A 175 16.26 8.52 8.11
CA SER A 175 16.00 9.83 7.48
C SER A 175 15.43 9.76 6.06
N VAL A 176 14.88 8.62 5.66
CA VAL A 176 14.19 8.40 4.38
C VAL A 176 12.87 7.67 4.55
N GLY A 177 12.20 7.83 5.70
CA GLY A 177 10.83 7.34 5.90
C GLY A 177 9.78 8.24 5.25
N SER A 178 8.52 7.81 5.25
CA SER A 178 7.42 8.56 4.65
C SER A 178 7.25 9.97 5.24
N GLN A 179 7.50 10.16 6.55
CA GLN A 179 7.47 11.49 7.18
C GLN A 179 8.61 12.38 6.68
N ASN A 180 9.80 11.83 6.43
CA ASN A 180 10.91 12.61 5.86
C ASN A 180 10.57 13.09 4.44
N PHE A 181 9.97 12.24 3.63
CA PHE A 181 9.48 12.61 2.30
C PHE A 181 8.38 13.67 2.38
N MET A 182 7.38 13.47 3.25
CA MET A 182 6.29 14.43 3.46
C MET A 182 6.79 15.80 3.91
N ASP A 183 7.72 15.85 4.87
CA ASP A 183 8.32 17.09 5.36
C ASP A 183 9.08 17.83 4.25
N LEU A 184 9.87 17.11 3.45
CA LEU A 184 10.58 17.71 2.31
C LEU A 184 9.59 18.27 1.28
N MET A 185 8.53 17.52 0.95
CA MET A 185 7.51 17.98 0.00
C MET A 185 6.73 19.18 0.54
N MET A 186 6.43 19.22 1.83
CA MET A 186 5.87 20.39 2.50
C MET A 186 6.77 21.62 2.40
N GLN A 187 8.08 21.46 2.64
CA GLN A 187 9.04 22.55 2.52
C GLN A 187 9.07 23.12 1.09
N LEU A 188 9.07 22.24 0.08
CA LEU A 188 9.02 22.64 -1.32
C LEU A 188 7.71 23.38 -1.65
N ALA A 189 6.57 22.82 -1.27
CA ALA A 189 5.26 23.44 -1.51
C ALA A 189 5.14 24.81 -0.81
N THR A 190 5.60 24.90 0.44
CA THR A 190 5.64 26.16 1.21
C THR A 190 6.47 27.22 0.48
N GLY A 191 7.66 26.86 0.01
CA GLY A 191 8.51 27.76 -0.78
C GLY A 191 7.81 28.29 -2.03
N LEU A 192 7.06 27.44 -2.73
CA LEU A 192 6.32 27.82 -3.93
C LEU A 192 5.13 28.74 -3.61
N PHE A 193 4.36 28.49 -2.54
CA PHE A 193 3.28 29.38 -2.12
C PHE A 193 3.80 30.77 -1.70
N ILE A 194 4.94 30.84 -1.02
CA ILE A 194 5.56 32.12 -0.66
C ILE A 194 6.00 32.87 -1.91
N GLN A 195 6.65 32.19 -2.86
CA GLN A 195 7.16 32.82 -4.07
C GLN A 195 6.06 33.27 -5.04
N GLN A 196 5.03 32.44 -5.23
CA GLN A 196 4.02 32.64 -6.27
C GLN A 196 2.77 33.36 -5.75
N CYS A 197 2.44 33.21 -4.47
CA CYS A 197 1.23 33.77 -3.87
C CYS A 197 1.49 34.69 -2.66
N ARG A 198 2.74 34.83 -2.20
CA ARG A 198 3.10 35.52 -0.95
C ARG A 198 2.35 34.98 0.28
N PHE A 199 1.96 33.70 0.22
CA PHE A 199 1.26 33.01 1.29
C PHE A 199 2.22 32.01 1.94
N ASN A 200 2.33 32.06 3.27
CA ASN A 200 3.10 31.08 4.03
C ASN A 200 2.13 30.10 4.72
N PRO A 201 1.93 28.89 4.18
CA PRO A 201 1.06 27.88 4.79
C PRO A 201 1.58 27.33 6.12
N GLN A 202 2.79 27.68 6.56
CA GLN A 202 3.31 27.30 7.88
C GLN A 202 3.23 28.45 8.90
N HIS A 203 2.48 29.52 8.59
CA HIS A 203 2.28 30.61 9.55
C HIS A 203 1.41 30.15 10.73
N ASP A 204 0.38 29.36 10.48
CA ASP A 204 -0.52 28.85 11.50
C ASP A 204 -0.76 27.35 11.33
N ALA A 205 -1.14 26.69 12.43
CA ALA A 205 -1.28 25.24 12.46
C ALA A 205 -2.41 24.73 11.56
N GLU A 206 -3.44 25.54 11.30
CA GLU A 206 -4.59 25.15 10.48
C GLU A 206 -4.20 25.03 9.01
N SER A 207 -3.58 26.07 8.45
CA SER A 207 -3.05 26.04 7.09
C SER A 207 -1.91 25.03 6.92
N GLU A 208 -1.12 24.80 7.97
CA GLU A 208 -0.05 23.78 7.94
C GLU A 208 -0.64 22.37 7.85
N GLN A 209 -1.66 22.07 8.65
CA GLN A 209 -2.37 20.79 8.61
C GLN A 209 -3.08 20.61 7.27
N GLN A 210 -3.73 21.66 6.74
CA GLN A 210 -4.36 21.61 5.42
C GLN A 210 -3.34 21.30 4.32
N LEU A 211 -2.15 21.91 4.37
CA LEU A 211 -1.07 21.61 3.44
C LEU A 211 -0.64 20.14 3.54
N TYR A 212 -0.43 19.64 4.76
CA TYR A 212 -0.05 18.24 4.99
C TYR A 212 -1.10 17.26 4.45
N ASN A 213 -2.38 17.53 4.65
CA ASN A 213 -3.49 16.69 4.20
C ASN A 213 -3.67 16.71 2.67
N ALA A 214 -3.40 17.85 2.02
CA ALA A 214 -3.61 17.99 0.57
C ALA A 214 -2.48 17.40 -0.30
N LEU A 215 -1.27 17.28 0.26
CA LEU A 215 -0.09 16.82 -0.47
C LEU A 215 -0.26 15.46 -1.18
N PRO A 216 -0.73 14.38 -0.52
CA PRO A 216 -0.84 13.08 -1.15
C PRO A 216 -1.71 13.09 -2.41
N ASP A 217 -2.77 13.89 -2.39
CA ASP A 217 -3.70 14.00 -3.52
C ASP A 217 -3.09 14.80 -4.67
N TRP A 218 -2.30 15.83 -4.39
CA TRP A 218 -1.54 16.54 -5.43
C TRP A 218 -0.52 15.63 -6.11
N LEU A 219 0.15 14.74 -5.37
CA LEU A 219 1.12 13.81 -5.93
C LEU A 219 0.47 12.76 -6.85
N ARG A 220 -0.78 12.40 -6.58
CA ARG A 220 -1.58 11.46 -7.38
C ARG A 220 -2.20 12.07 -8.63
N GLN A 221 -2.12 13.39 -8.83
CA GLN A 221 -2.64 14.05 -10.03
C GLN A 221 -1.95 13.50 -11.29
N ASN A 222 -2.76 13.09 -12.26
CA ASN A 222 -2.34 12.69 -13.62
C ASN A 222 -2.83 13.71 -14.65
N ASP A 223 -2.73 15.00 -14.34
CA ASP A 223 -3.27 16.07 -15.17
C ASP A 223 -2.59 16.17 -16.54
N THR A 224 -3.34 16.71 -17.49
CA THR A 224 -2.99 16.90 -18.91
C THR A 224 -1.70 17.71 -19.12
N ASP A 225 -1.31 18.53 -18.15
CA ASP A 225 -0.08 19.32 -18.15
C ASP A 225 1.06 18.47 -17.55
N GLN A 226 1.64 17.58 -18.37
CA GLN A 226 2.54 16.50 -17.91
C GLN A 226 3.79 16.98 -17.15
N ASN A 227 4.12 18.27 -17.15
CA ASN A 227 5.36 18.80 -16.60
C ASN A 227 5.23 19.44 -15.20
N SER A 228 4.01 19.70 -14.69
CA SER A 228 3.84 20.38 -13.39
C SER A 228 2.60 19.88 -12.63
N LEU A 229 2.70 19.88 -11.30
CA LEU A 229 1.57 19.69 -10.39
C LEU A 229 0.89 21.02 -10.10
N MET A 230 -0.44 21.02 -10.01
CA MET A 230 -1.22 22.17 -9.57
C MET A 230 -1.55 22.01 -8.09
N LEU A 231 -0.97 22.88 -7.27
CA LEU A 231 -1.23 22.89 -5.84
C LEU A 231 -2.32 23.92 -5.55
N GLU A 232 -3.43 23.49 -4.98
CA GLU A 232 -4.51 24.37 -4.54
C GLU A 232 -4.75 24.20 -3.05
N LEU A 233 -4.49 25.26 -2.28
CA LEU A 233 -4.67 25.26 -0.83
C LEU A 233 -5.72 26.30 -0.44
N LYS A 234 -6.77 25.85 0.24
CA LYS A 234 -7.83 26.71 0.77
C LYS A 234 -7.51 27.04 2.22
N ALA A 235 -7.16 28.29 2.50
CA ALA A 235 -6.88 28.76 3.85
C ALA A 235 -7.77 29.97 4.16
N ASN A 236 -8.46 29.94 5.30
CA ASN A 236 -9.48 30.93 5.66
C ASN A 236 -10.58 31.03 4.58
N THR A 237 -10.73 32.21 3.97
CA THR A 237 -11.68 32.48 2.87
C THR A 237 -11.02 32.58 1.50
N ALA A 238 -9.70 32.36 1.43
CA ALA A 238 -8.91 32.53 0.20
C ALA A 238 -8.45 31.18 -0.35
N VAL A 239 -8.33 31.12 -1.68
CA VAL A 239 -7.74 29.98 -2.38
C VAL A 239 -6.37 30.43 -2.90
N HIS A 240 -5.32 29.72 -2.49
CA HIS A 240 -3.95 29.95 -2.94
C HIS A 240 -3.55 28.85 -3.92
N THR A 241 -2.91 29.21 -5.03
CA THR A 241 -2.54 28.27 -6.08
C THR A 241 -1.07 28.39 -6.46
N ALA A 242 -0.32 27.30 -6.45
CA ALA A 242 1.07 27.28 -6.87
C ALA A 242 1.32 26.17 -7.91
N LYS A 243 2.25 26.40 -8.83
CA LYS A 243 2.73 25.39 -9.77
C LYS A 243 4.03 24.77 -9.26
N MET A 244 4.08 23.44 -9.19
CA MET A 244 5.28 22.69 -8.84
C MET A 244 5.77 21.88 -10.05
N PRO A 245 6.89 22.27 -10.69
CA PRO A 245 7.47 21.48 -11.77
C PRO A 245 7.87 20.08 -11.28
N ARG A 246 7.43 19.02 -11.98
CA ARG A 246 7.69 17.62 -11.59
C ARG A 246 9.19 17.30 -11.56
N GLU A 247 9.93 17.81 -12.53
CA GLU A 247 11.38 17.66 -12.58
C GLU A 247 12.06 18.27 -11.35
N SER A 248 11.62 19.45 -10.92
CA SER A 248 12.14 20.09 -9.71
C SER A 248 11.82 19.26 -8.47
N LEU A 249 10.59 18.76 -8.34
CA LEU A 249 10.19 17.86 -7.26
C LEU A 249 11.11 16.63 -7.21
N ILE A 250 11.24 15.89 -8.32
CA ILE A 250 12.07 14.68 -8.40
C ILE A 250 13.53 14.99 -8.08
N ASN A 251 14.07 16.10 -8.59
CA ASN A 251 15.44 16.51 -8.32
C ASN A 251 15.69 16.76 -6.83
N ASN A 252 14.74 17.38 -6.13
CA ASN A 252 14.83 17.59 -4.68
C ASN A 252 14.72 16.26 -3.90
N LEU A 253 13.86 15.34 -4.33
CA LEU A 253 13.72 14.00 -3.72
C LEU A 253 14.91 13.06 -4.00
N SER A 254 15.67 13.33 -5.07
CA SER A 254 16.74 12.46 -5.55
C SER A 254 17.82 12.14 -4.51
N ARG A 255 18.05 13.02 -3.54
CA ARG A 255 19.01 12.77 -2.45
C ARG A 255 18.56 11.59 -1.57
N HIS A 256 17.28 11.52 -1.24
CA HIS A 256 16.74 10.40 -0.46
C HIS A 256 16.73 9.11 -1.30
N TYR A 257 16.39 9.21 -2.59
CA TYR A 257 16.42 8.05 -3.50
C TYR A 257 17.84 7.48 -3.64
N LYS A 258 18.86 8.35 -3.74
CA LYS A 258 20.27 7.94 -3.75
C LYS A 258 20.67 7.23 -2.45
N SER A 259 20.22 7.72 -1.29
CA SER A 259 20.51 7.10 0.00
C SER A 259 19.95 5.67 0.07
N ILE A 260 18.71 5.48 -0.38
CA ILE A 260 18.07 4.14 -0.44
C ILE A 260 18.82 3.26 -1.44
N GLY A 261 19.05 3.75 -2.67
CA GLY A 261 19.73 3.00 -3.73
C GLY A 261 21.16 2.59 -3.37
N GLN A 262 21.90 3.43 -2.65
CA GLN A 262 23.26 3.09 -2.19
C GLN A 262 23.24 1.92 -1.20
N GLN A 263 22.32 1.93 -0.24
CA GLN A 263 22.19 0.84 0.74
C GLN A 263 21.68 -0.45 0.11
N ILE A 264 20.79 -0.35 -0.90
CA ILE A 264 20.40 -1.51 -1.72
C ILE A 264 21.63 -2.07 -2.46
N ALA A 265 22.45 -1.22 -3.08
CA ALA A 265 23.65 -1.65 -3.81
C ALA A 265 24.68 -2.35 -2.90
N GLU A 266 24.83 -1.91 -1.66
CA GLU A 266 25.71 -2.53 -0.65
C GLU A 266 25.24 -3.94 -0.25
N LEU A 267 23.92 -4.18 -0.22
CA LEU A 267 23.35 -5.50 0.08
C LEU A 267 23.25 -6.42 -1.13
N ALA A 268 23.06 -5.84 -2.31
CA ALA A 268 22.76 -6.57 -3.53
C ALA A 268 23.98 -7.33 -4.05
N VAL A 269 23.73 -8.55 -4.52
CA VAL A 269 24.64 -9.24 -5.43
C VAL A 269 24.41 -8.70 -6.84
N ALA A 270 25.44 -8.06 -7.41
CA ALA A 270 25.37 -7.35 -8.68
C ALA A 270 24.73 -8.20 -9.80
N GLY A 271 23.64 -7.69 -10.38
CA GLY A 271 22.91 -8.35 -11.48
C GLY A 271 22.14 -9.62 -11.12
N GLN A 272 22.08 -10.00 -9.83
CA GLN A 272 21.42 -11.24 -9.39
C GLN A 272 20.31 -11.01 -8.37
N SER A 273 20.29 -9.85 -7.71
CA SER A 273 19.30 -9.57 -6.66
C SER A 273 18.03 -8.96 -7.24
N LYS A 274 16.89 -9.54 -6.88
CA LYS A 274 15.56 -8.95 -7.11
C LYS A 274 15.19 -8.05 -5.94
N ILE A 275 14.73 -6.85 -6.22
CA ILE A 275 14.33 -5.88 -5.20
C ILE A 275 12.80 -5.81 -5.18
N LEU A 276 12.22 -6.13 -4.04
CA LEU A 276 10.80 -6.01 -3.80
C LEU A 276 10.54 -4.74 -2.99
N LEU A 277 9.57 -3.93 -3.40
CA LEU A 277 9.20 -2.69 -2.72
C LEU A 277 7.84 -2.86 -2.04
N SER A 278 7.70 -2.34 -0.82
CA SER A 278 6.39 -2.20 -0.19
C SER A 278 5.48 -1.24 -0.98
N PRO A 279 4.15 -1.40 -0.91
CA PRO A 279 3.21 -0.63 -1.75
C PRO A 279 3.39 0.89 -1.65
N GLU A 280 3.79 1.39 -0.49
CA GLU A 280 3.87 2.83 -0.18
C GLU A 280 4.96 3.54 -0.99
N PHE A 281 5.91 2.81 -1.59
CA PHE A 281 6.85 3.37 -2.55
C PHE A 281 6.17 3.89 -3.82
N ALA A 282 4.96 3.44 -4.15
CA ALA A 282 4.17 3.95 -5.29
C ALA A 282 3.78 5.42 -5.12
N GLU A 283 3.73 5.91 -3.88
CA GLU A 283 3.37 7.30 -3.58
C GLU A 283 4.52 8.28 -3.87
N LEU A 284 5.73 7.78 -4.10
CA LEU A 284 6.93 8.59 -4.27
C LEU A 284 7.21 8.94 -5.74
N PRO A 285 7.12 10.23 -6.13
CA PRO A 285 7.27 10.65 -7.52
C PRO A 285 8.63 10.28 -8.11
N GLY A 286 8.60 9.52 -9.20
CA GLY A 286 9.80 9.16 -9.97
C GLY A 286 10.75 8.19 -9.27
N LEU A 287 10.43 7.67 -8.08
CA LEU A 287 11.30 6.73 -7.36
C LEU A 287 11.50 5.44 -8.15
N TYR A 288 10.42 4.85 -8.67
CA TYR A 288 10.50 3.61 -9.44
C TYR A 288 11.43 3.77 -10.65
N SER A 289 11.20 4.81 -11.46
CA SER A 289 12.04 5.15 -12.61
C SER A 289 13.50 5.48 -12.25
N PHE A 290 13.74 5.99 -11.04
CA PHE A 290 15.08 6.28 -10.54
C PHE A 290 15.83 4.99 -10.19
N LEU A 291 15.21 4.11 -9.40
CA LEU A 291 15.85 2.88 -8.92
C LEU A 291 15.92 1.80 -10.01
N SER A 292 14.96 1.73 -10.94
CA SER A 292 14.91 0.73 -12.01
C SER A 292 16.04 0.88 -13.02
N GLN A 293 16.82 1.96 -12.97
CA GLN A 293 18.02 2.15 -13.78
C GLN A 293 19.15 1.20 -13.35
N SER A 294 19.16 0.76 -12.08
CA SER A 294 20.24 -0.03 -11.50
C SER A 294 19.77 -1.40 -10.98
N PHE A 295 18.47 -1.59 -10.76
CA PHE A 295 17.93 -2.76 -10.07
C PHE A 295 16.74 -3.38 -10.81
N ASP A 296 16.59 -4.70 -10.68
CA ASP A 296 15.36 -5.42 -11.03
C ASP A 296 14.35 -5.20 -9.90
N LEU A 297 13.33 -4.37 -10.16
CA LEU A 297 12.35 -3.93 -9.17
C LEU A 297 11.00 -4.59 -9.41
N GLU A 298 10.33 -4.92 -8.31
CA GLU A 298 8.91 -5.25 -8.31
C GLU A 298 8.23 -4.54 -7.13
N LEU A 299 7.16 -3.82 -7.42
CA LEU A 299 6.29 -3.24 -6.41
C LEU A 299 5.24 -4.28 -6.02
N LEU A 300 5.12 -4.58 -4.73
CA LEU A 300 4.18 -5.59 -4.26
C LEU A 300 2.77 -5.01 -4.06
N PRO A 301 1.71 -5.82 -4.23
CA PRO A 301 0.36 -5.43 -3.86
C PRO A 301 0.20 -5.35 -2.33
N VAL A 302 -0.84 -4.63 -1.88
CA VAL A 302 -1.08 -4.31 -0.46
C VAL A 302 -1.30 -5.54 0.43
N ASP A 303 -1.78 -6.64 -0.14
CA ASP A 303 -2.10 -7.90 0.54
C ASP A 303 -1.02 -8.98 0.36
N ALA A 304 0.12 -8.65 -0.28
CA ALA A 304 1.17 -9.61 -0.59
C ALA A 304 1.67 -10.39 0.64
N ILE A 305 1.87 -9.69 1.76
CA ILE A 305 2.44 -10.25 2.98
C ILE A 305 1.41 -11.13 3.70
N SER A 306 0.22 -10.61 4.00
CA SER A 306 -0.86 -11.37 4.63
C SER A 306 -1.22 -12.63 3.83
N SER A 307 -1.37 -12.51 2.51
CA SER A 307 -1.67 -13.64 1.62
C SER A 307 -0.60 -14.73 1.66
N ALA A 308 0.69 -14.35 1.60
CA ALA A 308 1.79 -15.30 1.67
C ALA A 308 1.89 -15.97 3.05
N ILE A 309 1.65 -15.23 4.14
CA ILE A 309 1.66 -15.76 5.51
C ILE A 309 0.52 -16.77 5.71
N LEU A 310 -0.68 -16.47 5.23
CA LEU A 310 -1.83 -17.37 5.31
C LEU A 310 -1.59 -18.66 4.52
N GLN A 311 -0.97 -18.57 3.33
CA GLN A 311 -0.58 -19.73 2.53
C GLN A 311 0.47 -20.61 3.22
N ASN A 312 1.29 -20.05 4.12
CA ASN A 312 2.35 -20.76 4.84
C ASN A 312 2.04 -20.99 6.33
N ARG A 313 0.78 -20.83 6.76
CA ARG A 313 0.38 -20.87 8.18
C ARG A 313 0.89 -22.11 8.93
N ASP A 314 0.85 -23.29 8.31
CA ASP A 314 1.26 -24.55 8.94
C ASP A 314 2.77 -24.58 9.26
N SER A 315 3.59 -23.84 8.50
CA SER A 315 5.03 -23.72 8.75
C SER A 315 5.37 -22.69 9.82
N ILE A 316 4.43 -21.79 10.12
CA ILE A 316 4.56 -20.72 11.11
C ILE A 316 4.06 -21.19 12.47
N MET A 317 2.95 -21.93 12.49
CA MET A 317 2.32 -22.50 13.68
C MET A 317 3.13 -23.69 14.21
N LYS A 318 4.20 -23.42 14.97
CA LYS A 318 4.90 -24.47 15.72
C LYS A 318 4.15 -24.74 17.02
N GLY A 319 3.91 -26.02 17.33
CA GLY A 319 3.07 -26.51 18.44
C GLY A 319 3.41 -25.94 19.83
N GLU A 320 2.50 -26.22 20.78
CA GLU A 320 2.32 -25.51 22.05
C GLU A 320 3.62 -25.13 22.81
N GLY A 321 3.77 -23.83 23.09
CA GLY A 321 4.52 -23.35 24.24
C GLY A 321 5.13 -21.96 24.11
N HIS A 322 5.74 -21.63 22.96
CA HIS A 322 6.49 -20.39 22.79
C HIS A 322 6.41 -19.82 21.37
N ILE A 323 5.82 -18.63 21.24
CA ILE A 323 5.84 -17.87 19.99
C ILE A 323 7.25 -17.31 19.80
N GLN A 324 7.91 -17.71 18.71
CA GLN A 324 9.20 -17.19 18.28
C GLN A 324 9.04 -16.49 16.95
N LEU A 325 9.90 -15.50 16.69
CA LEU A 325 9.97 -14.87 15.38
C LEU A 325 10.51 -15.87 14.35
N ILE A 326 9.68 -16.20 13.37
CA ILE A 326 10.07 -17.02 12.22
C ILE A 326 10.88 -16.17 11.25
N THR A 327 12.15 -16.52 11.07
CA THR A 327 13.10 -15.87 10.14
C THR A 327 13.43 -16.74 8.92
N SER A 328 12.68 -17.83 8.72
CA SER A 328 12.76 -18.70 7.54
C SER A 328 11.41 -19.33 7.23
N LEU A 329 11.02 -19.34 5.94
CA LEU A 329 9.79 -19.96 5.45
C LEU A 329 10.08 -20.86 4.25
N PRO A 330 9.30 -21.93 4.03
CA PRO A 330 9.37 -22.67 2.78
C PRO A 330 9.20 -21.73 1.59
N LYS A 331 10.07 -21.88 0.59
CA LYS A 331 9.85 -21.27 -0.71
C LYS A 331 8.66 -21.99 -1.34
N ALA A 332 7.75 -21.23 -1.97
CA ALA A 332 6.73 -21.85 -2.81
C ALA A 332 7.42 -22.79 -3.81
N GLU A 333 7.00 -24.04 -3.87
CA GLU A 333 7.26 -24.82 -5.07
C GLU A 333 6.63 -24.04 -6.21
N ALA A 334 7.46 -23.56 -7.13
CA ALA A 334 6.96 -22.87 -8.30
C ALA A 334 6.09 -23.87 -9.08
N LYS A 335 4.78 -23.87 -8.83
CA LYS A 335 3.82 -24.24 -9.86
C LYS A 335 4.12 -23.28 -10.99
N SER A 336 4.85 -23.79 -11.97
CA SER A 336 5.31 -23.08 -13.16
C SER A 336 4.16 -22.26 -13.75
N THR A 337 4.13 -20.97 -13.43
CA THR A 337 3.56 -19.93 -14.28
C THR A 337 4.68 -19.31 -15.11
N ALA A 338 5.56 -20.16 -15.66
CA ALA A 338 6.29 -19.78 -16.86
C ALA A 338 5.29 -19.76 -18.03
N HIS A 339 4.62 -18.64 -18.25
CA HIS A 339 4.06 -18.32 -19.58
C HIS A 339 5.22 -17.99 -20.52
N LYS A 340 6.04 -19.00 -20.83
CA LYS A 340 6.90 -18.97 -22.01
C LYS A 340 6.03 -19.35 -23.21
N HIS A 341 5.83 -18.36 -24.07
CA HIS A 341 5.46 -18.54 -25.47
C HIS A 341 6.30 -19.68 -26.09
N SER A 342 5.66 -20.83 -26.33
CA SER A 342 6.07 -21.73 -27.41
C SER A 342 4.83 -22.38 -27.99
N LEU A 343 4.65 -22.18 -29.29
CA LEU A 343 3.57 -22.74 -30.07
C LEU A 343 3.71 -24.27 -30.12
N LYS A 344 2.72 -25.00 -29.60
CA LYS A 344 2.07 -26.13 -30.29
C LYS A 344 0.85 -26.67 -29.53
N LYS A 345 -0.30 -26.42 -30.17
CA LYS A 345 -1.62 -27.09 -30.13
C LYS A 345 -1.83 -28.22 -29.12
N SER A 346 -2.73 -27.98 -28.17
CA SER A 346 -3.84 -28.88 -27.85
C SER A 346 -5.02 -28.07 -27.31
N ASN A 347 -6.19 -28.29 -27.91
CA ASN A 347 -7.47 -27.67 -27.61
C ASN A 347 -7.96 -28.06 -26.21
N GLU A 348 -8.34 -27.07 -25.39
CA GLU A 348 -9.63 -26.97 -24.66
C GLU A 348 -9.58 -25.83 -23.60
N GLY A 349 -9.90 -24.61 -24.05
CA GLY A 349 -10.85 -23.67 -23.43
C GLY A 349 -10.69 -23.18 -21.98
N VAL A 350 -9.63 -22.45 -21.64
CA VAL A 350 -9.74 -21.41 -20.58
C VAL A 350 -10.31 -20.15 -21.23
N GLN A 351 -11.61 -19.88 -21.05
CA GLN A 351 -12.25 -18.67 -21.55
C GLN A 351 -11.69 -17.44 -20.82
N GLN A 352 -10.94 -16.60 -21.54
CA GLN A 352 -10.57 -15.26 -21.10
C GLN A 352 -11.84 -14.41 -21.00
N ARG A 353 -12.21 -13.97 -19.79
CA ARG A 353 -13.38 -13.13 -19.54
C ARG A 353 -12.96 -11.68 -19.34
N ALA A 354 -13.75 -10.75 -19.85
CA ALA A 354 -13.57 -9.33 -19.58
C ALA A 354 -13.73 -9.06 -18.09
N THR A 355 -12.88 -8.21 -17.53
CA THR A 355 -12.94 -7.81 -16.10
C THR A 355 -13.28 -6.33 -15.94
N HIS A 356 -13.01 -5.52 -16.97
CA HIS A 356 -13.22 -4.08 -16.94
C HIS A 356 -13.81 -3.57 -18.25
N VAL A 357 -14.42 -2.40 -18.16
CA VAL A 357 -14.81 -1.56 -19.28
C VAL A 357 -13.81 -0.41 -19.40
N LEU A 358 -13.25 -0.20 -20.57
CA LEU A 358 -12.42 0.94 -20.90
C LEU A 358 -13.29 2.03 -21.55
N ILE A 359 -13.41 3.18 -20.89
CA ILE A 359 -14.06 4.40 -21.42
C ILE A 359 -12.98 5.48 -21.48
N GLY A 360 -12.67 5.97 -22.68
CA GLY A 360 -11.51 6.83 -22.90
C GLY A 360 -10.21 6.12 -22.51
N SER A 361 -9.51 6.63 -21.48
CA SER A 361 -8.30 6.04 -20.90
C SER A 361 -8.52 5.39 -19.53
N THR A 362 -9.76 5.30 -19.05
CA THR A 362 -10.09 4.80 -17.72
C THR A 362 -10.68 3.40 -17.79
N ALA A 363 -10.06 2.45 -17.09
CA ALA A 363 -10.58 1.10 -16.91
C ALA A 363 -11.46 1.03 -15.65
N ILE A 364 -12.72 0.67 -15.81
CA ILE A 364 -13.72 0.60 -14.74
C ILE A 364 -14.14 -0.87 -14.56
N PRO A 365 -14.11 -1.45 -13.34
CA PRO A 365 -14.52 -2.82 -13.10
C PRO A 365 -15.96 -3.09 -13.56
N LEU A 366 -16.19 -4.24 -14.18
CA LEU A 366 -17.50 -4.63 -14.75
C LEU A 366 -18.62 -4.89 -13.71
N GLY A 367 -18.40 -4.59 -12.42
CA GLY A 367 -19.40 -4.67 -11.34
C GLY A 367 -19.79 -3.32 -10.72
N SER A 368 -19.18 -2.22 -11.15
CA SER A 368 -19.27 -0.91 -10.47
C SER A 368 -19.74 0.23 -11.38
N ILE A 369 -20.19 -0.09 -12.60
CA ILE A 369 -20.44 0.92 -13.64
C ILE A 369 -21.93 1.29 -13.76
N GLU A 370 -22.23 2.57 -13.60
CA GLU A 370 -23.45 3.19 -14.15
C GLU A 370 -23.08 3.81 -15.50
N LEU A 371 -23.64 3.30 -16.59
CA LEU A 371 -23.42 3.86 -17.92
C LEU A 371 -24.20 5.18 -18.10
N PRO A 372 -23.79 6.06 -19.03
CA PRO A 372 -24.56 7.26 -19.36
C PRO A 372 -26.03 6.90 -19.69
N GLU A 373 -26.99 7.77 -19.31
CA GLU A 373 -28.46 7.53 -19.38
C GLU A 373 -29.00 7.02 -20.74
N LYS A 374 -28.21 7.08 -21.81
CA LYS A 374 -28.57 6.68 -23.18
C LYS A 374 -28.13 5.26 -23.60
N LEU A 375 -27.48 4.49 -22.73
CA LEU A 375 -26.84 3.21 -23.11
C LEU A 375 -27.28 1.98 -22.30
N GLY A 376 -28.25 2.12 -21.40
CA GLY A 376 -28.74 1.00 -20.58
C GLY A 376 -27.81 0.65 -19.40
N ARG A 377 -27.92 -0.57 -18.86
CA ARG A 377 -27.09 -1.06 -17.74
C ARG A 377 -26.28 -2.28 -18.15
N ILE A 378 -25.05 -2.41 -17.63
CA ILE A 378 -24.28 -3.65 -17.71
C ILE A 378 -24.50 -4.45 -16.44
N GLU A 379 -25.07 -5.64 -16.56
CA GLU A 379 -25.39 -6.52 -15.43
C GLU A 379 -24.48 -7.75 -15.41
N ALA A 380 -23.98 -8.06 -14.22
CA ALA A 380 -23.28 -9.32 -13.95
C ALA A 380 -24.29 -10.44 -13.69
N SER A 381 -24.20 -11.55 -14.42
CA SER A 381 -24.95 -12.79 -14.15
C SER A 381 -23.98 -13.96 -13.97
N LYS A 382 -24.46 -15.10 -13.42
CA LYS A 382 -23.64 -16.28 -13.03
C LYS A 382 -22.80 -16.92 -14.16
N GLY A 383 -22.82 -16.38 -15.38
CA GLY A 383 -22.03 -16.85 -16.52
C GLY A 383 -21.24 -15.78 -17.28
N GLY A 384 -21.46 -14.47 -17.05
CA GLY A 384 -20.89 -13.40 -17.88
C GLY A 384 -21.55 -12.04 -17.65
N PHE A 385 -21.15 -11.05 -18.45
CA PHE A 385 -21.69 -9.69 -18.41
C PHE A 385 -22.66 -9.47 -19.56
N TYR A 386 -23.75 -8.75 -19.31
CA TYR A 386 -24.77 -8.45 -20.31
C TYR A 386 -25.03 -6.95 -20.35
N VAL A 387 -25.16 -6.37 -21.53
CA VAL A 387 -25.77 -5.03 -21.68
C VAL A 387 -27.26 -5.21 -21.90
N ASP A 388 -28.08 -4.46 -21.19
CA ASP A 388 -29.52 -4.35 -21.44
C ASP A 388 -29.88 -2.89 -21.70
N SER A 389 -30.24 -2.60 -22.96
CA SER A 389 -30.66 -1.26 -23.42
C SER A 389 -32.18 -1.11 -23.54
N GLY A 390 -32.97 -2.13 -23.16
CA GLY A 390 -34.41 -2.13 -23.40
C GLY A 390 -34.77 -1.93 -24.88
N GLU A 391 -35.60 -0.93 -25.19
CA GLU A 391 -35.97 -0.60 -26.58
C GLU A 391 -34.95 0.32 -27.29
N GLN A 392 -33.93 0.83 -26.58
CA GLN A 392 -32.96 1.75 -27.16
C GLN A 392 -31.97 1.02 -28.07
N GLU A 393 -31.76 1.55 -29.29
CA GLU A 393 -30.74 1.06 -30.21
C GLU A 393 -29.35 1.51 -29.75
N PHE A 394 -28.39 0.58 -29.76
CA PHE A 394 -26.97 0.84 -29.57
C PHE A 394 -26.15 0.06 -30.62
N LEU A 395 -24.87 0.39 -30.75
CA LEU A 395 -23.94 -0.35 -31.59
C LEU A 395 -23.11 -1.30 -30.73
N LEU A 396 -23.23 -2.60 -30.98
CA LEU A 396 -22.29 -3.62 -30.49
C LEU A 396 -21.43 -4.09 -31.66
N ASN A 397 -20.12 -3.86 -31.59
CA ASN A 397 -19.18 -4.16 -32.67
C ASN A 397 -19.64 -3.61 -34.02
N GLN A 398 -20.07 -2.33 -34.02
CA GLN A 398 -20.60 -1.59 -35.18
C GLN A 398 -21.92 -2.11 -35.77
N LYS A 399 -22.58 -3.08 -35.12
CA LYS A 399 -23.92 -3.55 -35.51
C LYS A 399 -24.98 -2.95 -34.60
N LYS A 400 -26.05 -2.42 -35.18
CA LYS A 400 -27.22 -1.96 -34.42
C LYS A 400 -27.89 -3.14 -33.70
N ARG A 401 -28.10 -2.98 -32.39
CA ARG A 401 -28.73 -3.94 -31.48
C ARG A 401 -29.67 -3.19 -30.54
N SER A 402 -30.66 -3.90 -30.00
CA SER A 402 -31.52 -3.46 -28.90
C SER A 402 -31.84 -4.66 -28.00
N GLY A 403 -32.25 -4.40 -26.76
CA GLY A 403 -32.50 -5.42 -25.73
C GLY A 403 -31.24 -5.96 -25.08
N ARG A 404 -31.34 -7.16 -24.49
CA ARG A 404 -30.26 -7.78 -23.71
C ARG A 404 -29.30 -8.58 -24.59
N HIS A 405 -28.00 -8.27 -24.52
CA HIS A 405 -26.93 -8.98 -25.24
C HIS A 405 -25.77 -9.34 -24.32
N GLU A 406 -25.22 -10.54 -24.51
CA GLU A 406 -24.01 -10.99 -23.81
C GLU A 406 -22.78 -10.25 -24.33
N LEU A 407 -21.89 -9.89 -23.43
CA LEU A 407 -20.66 -9.16 -23.71
C LEU A 407 -19.44 -10.03 -23.51
N SER A 408 -18.52 -10.00 -24.47
CA SER A 408 -17.27 -10.75 -24.51
C SER A 408 -16.05 -9.85 -24.46
N LEU A 409 -14.90 -10.44 -24.09
CA LEU A 409 -13.62 -9.73 -24.13
C LEU A 409 -13.34 -9.18 -25.53
N GLY A 410 -13.05 -7.88 -25.62
CA GLY A 410 -12.77 -7.17 -26.85
C GLY A 410 -13.97 -6.49 -27.50
N ASP A 411 -15.19 -6.69 -26.99
CA ASP A 411 -16.39 -6.05 -27.52
C ASP A 411 -16.32 -4.52 -27.42
N LEU A 412 -16.89 -3.86 -28.43
CA LEU A 412 -17.01 -2.41 -28.54
C LEU A 412 -18.48 -2.00 -28.50
N ILE A 413 -18.83 -1.13 -27.58
CA ILE A 413 -20.18 -0.60 -27.39
C ILE A 413 -20.17 0.91 -27.69
N GLN A 414 -21.14 1.39 -28.46
CA GLN A 414 -21.36 2.83 -28.72
C GLN A 414 -22.86 3.15 -28.69
N ALA A 415 -23.24 4.33 -28.19
CA ALA A 415 -24.64 4.79 -28.18
C ALA A 415 -25.12 5.10 -29.61
N ALA A 416 -24.27 5.73 -30.41
CA ALA A 416 -24.55 6.10 -31.80
C ALA A 416 -23.25 6.13 -32.60
N GLN A 417 -23.37 6.15 -33.93
CA GLN A 417 -22.19 6.19 -34.79
C GLN A 417 -21.43 7.50 -34.57
N GLY A 418 -20.18 7.39 -34.12
CA GLY A 418 -19.33 8.55 -33.77
C GLY A 418 -19.39 8.99 -32.30
N SER A 419 -20.15 8.30 -31.43
CA SER A 419 -20.11 8.55 -29.98
C SER A 419 -18.87 7.93 -29.32
N GLU A 420 -18.65 8.27 -28.05
CA GLU A 420 -17.64 7.64 -27.22
C GLU A 420 -17.77 6.11 -27.25
N THR A 421 -16.61 5.44 -27.30
CA THR A 421 -16.53 3.99 -27.48
C THR A 421 -16.13 3.34 -26.17
N ILE A 422 -16.93 2.35 -25.79
CA ILE A 422 -16.80 1.59 -24.57
C ILE A 422 -16.22 0.22 -24.95
N ARG A 423 -15.03 -0.12 -24.46
CA ARG A 423 -14.35 -1.37 -24.84
C ARG A 423 -14.26 -2.34 -23.67
N LEU A 424 -14.65 -3.59 -23.87
CA LEU A 424 -14.45 -4.62 -22.87
C LEU A 424 -13.01 -5.11 -22.89
N ILE A 425 -12.34 -4.96 -21.76
CA ILE A 425 -10.93 -5.34 -21.59
C ILE A 425 -10.78 -6.30 -20.42
N GLN A 426 -9.66 -7.03 -20.44
CA GLN A 426 -9.19 -7.78 -19.30
C GLN A 426 -8.00 -7.00 -18.76
N VAL A 427 -8.15 -6.43 -17.58
CA VAL A 427 -7.02 -5.90 -16.83
C VAL A 427 -6.48 -7.05 -16.01
N SER A 428 -5.23 -7.42 -16.28
CA SER A 428 -4.44 -8.21 -15.35
C SER A 428 -4.05 -7.24 -14.24
N ASN A 429 -4.52 -7.47 -13.02
CA ASN A 429 -4.00 -6.72 -11.87
C ASN A 429 -2.51 -7.10 -11.77
N GLY A 430 -1.66 -6.23 -12.28
CA GLY A 430 -0.22 -6.36 -12.27
C GLY A 430 0.37 -5.90 -10.95
#